data_AF-A0A972BXB4-F1
#
_entry.id   AF-A0A972BXB4-F1
#
_cell.length_a   1.000
_cell.length_b   1.000
_cell.length_c   1.000
_cell.angle_alpha   90.00
_cell.angle_beta   90.00
_cell.angle_gamma   90.00
#
_symmetry.space_group_name_H-M   'P 1'
#
loop_
_entity.id
_entity.type
_entity.pdbx_description
1 polymer ?
#
loop_
_entity_poly.entity_id
_entity_poly.type
_entity_poly.pdbx_seq_one_letter_code
_entity_poly.pdbx_strand_id
1 'polypeptide(L)' 'MAADRVRQLVMVTGTVQGVGFRPCVYRLAHEFGLAGSVRNDGQGVIIEVEG' A
#
# COMPACT_ATOMS: atom_id res chain seq x y z
N MET A 1 4.12 -13.38 23.16
CA MET A 1 4.61 -12.03 22.84
C MET A 1 3.84 -11.57 21.62
N ALA A 2 2.99 -10.55 21.74
CA ALA A 2 2.37 -9.96 20.56
C ALA A 2 3.49 -9.25 19.80
N ALA A 3 3.70 -9.58 18.53
CA ALA A 3 4.61 -8.82 17.68
C ALA A 3 4.13 -7.37 17.67
N ASP A 4 5.05 -6.42 17.87
CA ASP A 4 4.75 -4.99 17.73
C ASP A 4 4.32 -4.77 16.28
N ARG A 5 3.02 -4.55 16.08
CA ARG A 5 2.48 -4.23 14.76
C ARG A 5 2.87 -2.81 14.42
N VAL A 6 3.57 -2.64 13.31
CA VAL A 6 3.99 -1.32 12.84
C VAL A 6 3.07 -0.89 11.73
N ARG A 7 2.52 0.32 11.86
CA ARG A 7 1.77 0.98 10.79
C ARG A 7 2.65 1.99 10.07
N GLN A 8 2.62 1.98 8.74
CA GLN A 8 3.37 2.89 7.89
C GLN A 8 2.49 3.52 6.82
N LEU A 9 2.80 4.78 6.48
CA LEU A 9 2.20 5.50 5.37
C LEU A 9 3.25 5.71 4.30
N VAL A 10 2.99 5.21 3.09
CA VAL A 10 3.87 5.32 1.94
C VAL A 10 3.20 6.16 0.87
N MET A 11 3.90 7.19 0.39
CA MET A 11 3.48 8.00 -0.75
C MET A 11 4.35 7.68 -1.95
N VAL A 12 3.71 7.29 -3.06
CA VAL A 12 4.37 6.98 -4.32
C VAL A 12 3.94 8.00 -5.36
N THR A 13 4.90 8.71 -5.92
CA THR A 13 4.68 9.74 -6.95
C THR A 13 5.22 9.27 -8.31
N GLY A 14 4.82 9.96 -9.39
CA GLY A 14 5.21 9.62 -10.77
C GLY A 14 4.08 8.93 -11.54
N THR A 15 4.42 8.11 -12.55
CA THR A 15 3.44 7.44 -13.42
C THR A 15 2.83 6.22 -12.72
N VAL A 16 1.86 6.47 -11.84
CA VAL A 16 1.20 5.45 -11.00
C VAL A 16 -0.29 5.24 -11.34
N GLN A 17 -0.83 6.02 -12.29
CA GLN A 17 -2.22 5.93 -12.74
C GLN A 17 -2.33 5.12 -14.02
N GLY A 18 -3.36 4.27 -14.15
CA GLY A 18 -3.60 3.47 -15.36
C GLY A 18 -2.62 2.30 -15.61
N VAL A 19 -1.60 2.12 -14.75
CA VAL A 19 -0.54 1.09 -14.92
C VAL A 19 -0.76 -0.20 -14.11
N GLY A 20 -1.91 -0.35 -13.46
CA GLY A 20 -2.17 -1.51 -12.58
C GLY A 20 -1.47 -1.44 -11.21
N PHE A 21 -1.09 -0.24 -10.75
CA PHE A 21 -0.40 -0.06 -9.48
C PHE A 21 -1.19 -0.58 -8.27
N ARG A 22 -2.49 -0.27 -8.18
CA ARG A 22 -3.36 -0.72 -7.07
C ARG A 22 -3.49 -2.25 -7.00
N PRO A 23 -3.77 -2.99 -8.09
CA PRO A 23 -3.70 -4.44 -8.10
C PRO A 23 -2.34 -5.01 -7.63
N CYS A 24 -1.22 -4.39 -8.04
CA CYS A 24 0.11 -4.81 -7.59
C CYS A 24 0.27 -4.70 -6.08
N VAL A 25 -0.10 -3.56 -5.49
CA VAL A 25 -0.04 -3.33 -4.04
C VAL A 25 -0.92 -4.32 -3.29
N TYR A 26 -2.15 -4.57 -3.77
CA TYR A 26 -3.06 -5.53 -3.16
C TYR A 26 -2.47 -6.95 -3.12
N ARG A 27 -1.89 -7.41 -4.24
CA ARG A 27 -1.24 -8.72 -4.32
C ARG A 27 -0.08 -8.84 -3.31
N LEU A 28 0.78 -7.82 -3.24
CA LEU A 28 1.92 -7.81 -2.31
C LEU A 28 1.44 -7.81 -0.85
N ALA A 29 0.45 -7.00 -0.50
CA ALA A 29 -0.10 -6.97 0.85
C ALA A 29 -0.64 -8.34 1.27
N HIS A 30 -1.37 -9.03 0.38
CA HIS A 30 -1.86 -10.38 0.63
C HIS A 30 -0.73 -11.42 0.76
N GLU A 31 0.30 -11.35 -0.10
CA GLU A 31 1.46 -12.24 -0.07
C GLU A 31 2.26 -12.14 1.24
N PHE A 32 2.37 -10.92 1.79
CA PHE A 32 3.06 -10.67 3.06
C PHE A 32 2.15 -10.69 4.30
N GLY A 33 0.85 -10.98 4.15
CA GLY A 33 -0.10 -10.98 5.28
C GLY A 33 -0.30 -9.61 5.93
N LEU A 34 -0.10 -8.53 5.19
CA LEU A 34 -0.23 -7.15 5.65
C LEU A 34 -1.67 -6.66 5.48
N ALA A 35 -2.15 -5.90 6.46
CA ALA A 35 -3.44 -5.21 6.40
C ALA A 35 -3.24 -3.75 5.97
N GLY A 36 -4.27 -3.11 5.40
CA GLY A 36 -4.18 -1.69 5.05
C GLY A 36 -5.05 -1.26 3.88
N SER A 37 -4.70 -0.13 3.28
CA SER A 37 -5.43 0.46 2.15
C SER A 37 -4.50 1.05 1.10
N VAL A 38 -4.96 1.08 -0.16
CA VAL A 38 -4.28 1.76 -1.26
C VAL A 38 -5.27 2.63 -2.02
N ARG A 39 -4.95 3.92 -2.17
CA ARG A 39 -5.78 4.88 -2.91
C ARG A 39 -4.94 5.78 -3.79
N ASN A 40 -5.54 6.26 -4.86
CA ASN A 40 -4.96 7.27 -5.73
C ASN A 40 -5.63 8.62 -5.44
N ASP A 41 -4.85 9.68 -5.29
CA ASP A 41 -5.34 11.02 -4.94
C ASP A 41 -5.06 12.08 -6.02
N GLY A 42 -4.78 11.66 -7.26
CA GLY A 42 -4.48 12.56 -8.37
C GLY A 42 -3.02 13.04 -8.39
N GLN A 43 -2.33 13.11 -7.25
CA GLN A 43 -0.91 13.48 -7.13
C GLN A 43 0.00 12.25 -7.02
N GLY A 44 -0.54 11.12 -6.59
CA GLY A 44 0.17 9.86 -6.52
C GLY A 44 -0.71 8.73 -6.00
N VAL A 45 -0.06 7.75 -5.39
CA VAL A 45 -0.72 6.67 -4.66
C VAL A 45 -0.29 6.75 -3.21
N ILE A 46 -1.29 6.74 -2.32
CA ILE A 46 -1.10 6.63 -0.89
C ILE A 46 -1.40 5.20 -0.47
N ILE A 47 -0.46 4.58 0.23
CA ILE A 47 -0.56 3.24 0.79
C ILE A 47 -0.46 3.35 2.30
N GLU A 48 -1.47 2.88 3.01
CA GLU A 48 -1.40 2.61 4.45
C GLU A 48 -1.24 1.12 4.63
N VAL A 49 -0.27 0.68 5.44
CA VAL A 49 0.02 -0.73 5.65
C VAL A 49 0.37 -1.01 7.12
N GLU A 50 -0.06 -2.15 7.63
CA GLU A 50 0.14 -2.63 8.99
C GLU A 50 0.47 -4.12 9.00
N GLY A 51 1.47 -4.52 9.79
CA GLY A 51 1.89 -5.91 9.98
C GLY A 51 2.84 -6.06 11.15
#